data_AF-A0A9D4RMI5-F1
#
_entry.id   AF-A0A9D4RMI5-F1
#
_cell.length_a   1.000
_cell.length_b   1.000
_cell.length_c   1.000
_cell.angle_alpha   90.00
_cell.angle_beta   90.00
_cell.angle_gamma   90.00
#
_symmetry.space_group_name_H-M   'P 1'
#
loop_
_entity.id
_entity.type
_entity.pdbx_description
1 polymer ?
#
loop_
_entity_poly.entity_id
_entity_poly.type
_entity_poly.pdbx_seq_one_letter_code
_entity_poly.pdbx_strand_id
1 'polypeptide(L)'
;MMSALMSSLTSIFNSSSTIFAMDIWTHIRKKVSELELMIVGRVFVIVLVDISIIWIPVLRLTGTELYVYIQEVSSFLQPPICCMFLLAIFWPRLNEQGAFWGLVFGMLVGLARFVGEYSFKAPVCGEEDTRPGIIKNFHYLYFSICVFVVTGMVGTIVTMATKPIDRRCMRMGMCQKIQTVTRGLT
;
A
#
# COMPACT_ATOMS: atom_id res chain seq x y z
N MET A 1 7.02 -4.99 -28.12
CA MET A 1 6.21 -4.34 -27.07
C MET A 1 5.39 -5.36 -26.27
N MET A 2 4.64 -6.26 -26.90
CA MET A 2 3.86 -7.30 -26.19
C MET A 2 4.69 -8.16 -25.21
N SER A 3 5.91 -8.57 -25.60
CA SER A 3 6.81 -9.32 -24.69
C SER A 3 7.21 -8.52 -23.44
N ALA A 4 7.46 -7.21 -23.58
CA ALA A 4 7.78 -6.34 -22.45
C ALA A 4 6.57 -6.22 -21.49
N LEU A 5 5.36 -6.06 -22.03
CA LEU A 5 4.13 -6.03 -21.23
C LEU A 5 3.91 -7.35 -20.48
N MET A 6 4.05 -8.48 -21.16
CA MET A 6 3.92 -9.80 -20.54
C MET A 6 4.96 -10.03 -19.43
N SER A 7 6.19 -9.53 -19.62
CA SER A 7 7.24 -9.59 -18.61
C SER A 7 6.90 -8.76 -17.36
N SER A 8 6.46 -7.51 -17.53
CA SER A 8 6.06 -6.65 -16.41
C SER A 8 4.87 -7.23 -15.64
N LEU A 9 3.86 -7.75 -16.34
CA LEU A 9 2.71 -8.41 -15.71
C LEU A 9 3.14 -9.65 -14.93
N THR A 10 3.98 -10.50 -15.52
CA THR A 10 4.52 -11.70 -14.86
C THR A 10 5.29 -11.33 -13.59
N SER A 11 6.09 -10.27 -13.62
CA SER A 11 6.82 -9.77 -12.46
C SER A 11 5.87 -9.33 -11.34
N ILE A 12 4.85 -8.52 -11.65
CA ILE A 12 3.86 -8.04 -10.68
C ILE A 12 3.10 -9.20 -10.03
N PHE A 13 2.64 -10.17 -10.82
CA PHE A 13 1.91 -11.32 -10.31
C PHE A 13 2.79 -12.24 -9.44
N ASN A 14 4.05 -12.45 -9.83
CA ASN A 14 4.99 -13.27 -9.06
C ASN A 14 5.34 -12.61 -7.71
N SER A 15 5.63 -11.30 -7.69
CA SER A 15 5.86 -10.56 -6.45
C SER A 15 4.63 -10.57 -5.54
N SER A 16 3.44 -10.34 -6.09
CA SER A 16 2.18 -10.35 -5.31
C SER A 16 1.88 -11.73 -4.73
N SER A 17 2.10 -12.79 -5.52
CA SER A 17 1.99 -14.18 -5.06
C SER A 17 2.97 -14.49 -3.93
N THR A 18 4.21 -14.00 -4.00
CA THR A 18 5.21 -14.21 -2.95
C THR A 18 4.81 -13.51 -1.66
N ILE A 19 4.35 -12.26 -1.73
CA ILE A 19 3.85 -11.51 -0.57
C ILE A 19 2.66 -12.26 0.06
N PHE A 20 1.69 -12.69 -0.73
CA PHE A 20 0.54 -13.43 -0.20
C PHE A 20 0.94 -14.76 0.44
N ALA A 21 1.78 -15.53 -0.24
CA ALA A 21 2.21 -16.83 0.24
C ALA A 21 3.07 -16.71 1.51
N MET A 22 4.07 -15.83 1.51
CA MET A 22 5.00 -15.68 2.64
C MET A 22 4.37 -14.91 3.80
N ASP A 23 3.71 -13.78 3.55
CA ASP A 23 3.27 -12.89 4.62
C ASP A 23 1.88 -13.27 5.18
N ILE A 24 0.99 -13.79 4.34
CA ILE A 24 -0.39 -14.12 4.77
C ILE A 24 -0.52 -15.63 5.05
N TRP A 25 -0.12 -16.49 4.11
CA TRP A 25 -0.39 -17.94 4.22
C TRP A 25 0.40 -18.59 5.37
N THR A 26 1.68 -18.24 5.56
CA THR A 26 2.47 -18.77 6.69
C THR A 26 1.98 -18.29 8.05
N HIS A 27 1.34 -17.12 8.11
CA HIS A 27 0.76 -16.60 9.35
C HIS A 27 -0.51 -17.37 9.74
N ILE A 28 -1.36 -17.71 8.76
CA ILE A 28 -2.58 -18.50 8.96
C ILE A 28 -2.24 -19.96 9.29
N ARG A 29 -1.29 -20.56 8.59
CA ARG A 29 -0.90 -21.96 8.76
C ARG A 29 0.55 -22.06 9.25
N LYS A 30 0.74 -22.41 10.52
CA LYS A 30 2.07 -22.52 11.17
C LYS A 30 2.95 -23.67 10.68
N LYS A 31 2.39 -24.67 9.97
CA LYS A 31 3.12 -25.79 9.37
C LYS A 31 2.75 -25.90 7.89
N VAL A 32 3.48 -25.17 7.05
CA VAL A 32 3.31 -25.13 5.60
C VAL A 32 4.45 -25.90 4.93
N SER A 33 4.12 -26.70 3.93
CA SER A 33 5.11 -27.34 3.06
C SER A 33 5.47 -26.42 1.89
N GLU A 34 6.72 -26.48 1.41
CA GLU A 34 7.18 -25.73 0.22
C GLU A 34 6.27 -25.97 -1.00
N LEU A 35 5.79 -27.21 -1.18
CA LEU A 35 4.90 -27.57 -2.28
C LEU A 35 3.54 -26.87 -2.14
N GLU A 36 3.03 -26.76 -0.92
CA GLU A 36 1.78 -26.08 -0.63
C GLU A 36 1.90 -24.58 -0.92
N LEU A 37 3.01 -23.95 -0.51
CA LEU A 37 3.28 -22.54 -0.78
C LEU A 37 3.31 -22.22 -2.28
N MET A 38 3.93 -23.10 -3.08
CA MET A 38 3.96 -22.97 -4.54
C MET A 38 2.57 -23.10 -5.17
N ILE A 39 1.73 -24.05 -4.70
CA ILE A 39 0.37 -24.22 -5.21
C ILE A 39 -0.49 -23.00 -4.87
N VAL A 40 -0.47 -22.56 -3.61
CA VAL A 40 -1.22 -21.39 -3.14
C VAL A 40 -0.84 -20.14 -3.93
N GLY A 41 0.45 -19.95 -4.19
CA GLY A 41 0.92 -18.85 -5.03
C GLY A 41 0.33 -18.87 -6.44
N ARG A 42 0.36 -20.03 -7.13
CA ARG A 42 -0.23 -20.16 -8.48
C ARG A 42 -1.74 -19.92 -8.49
N VAL A 43 -2.45 -20.44 -7.50
CA VAL A 43 -3.91 -20.23 -7.37
C VAL A 43 -4.21 -18.75 -7.14
N PHE A 44 -3.41 -18.07 -6.31
CA PHE A 44 -3.57 -16.64 -6.06
C PHE A 44 -3.38 -15.79 -7.32
N VAL A 45 -2.43 -16.15 -8.19
CA VAL A 45 -2.27 -15.45 -9.49
C VAL A 45 -3.52 -15.55 -10.35
N ILE A 46 -4.15 -16.74 -10.43
CA ILE A 46 -5.39 -16.92 -11.18
C ILE A 46 -6.49 -16.02 -10.62
N VAL A 47 -6.67 -16.02 -9.30
CA VAL A 47 -7.66 -15.17 -8.61
C VAL A 47 -7.41 -13.68 -8.85
N LEU A 48 -6.15 -13.23 -8.84
CA LEU A 48 -5.81 -11.83 -9.13
C LEU A 48 -6.15 -11.43 -10.57
N VAL A 49 -5.95 -12.33 -11.53
CA VAL A 49 -6.33 -12.09 -12.94
C VAL A 49 -7.84 -11.95 -13.06
N ASP A 50 -8.62 -12.81 -12.42
CA ASP A 50 -10.09 -12.73 -12.43
C ASP A 50 -10.59 -11.41 -11.83
N ILE A 51 -10.05 -11.01 -10.67
CA ILE A 51 -10.38 -9.72 -10.04
C ILE A 51 -10.03 -8.54 -10.97
N SER A 52 -8.89 -8.61 -11.67
CA SER A 52 -8.47 -7.57 -12.60
C SER A 52 -9.42 -7.40 -13.78
N ILE A 53 -9.96 -8.51 -14.32
CA ILE A 53 -10.97 -8.50 -15.39
C ILE A 53 -12.29 -7.89 -14.88
N ILE A 54 -12.70 -8.26 -13.65
CA ILE A 54 -13.89 -7.71 -13.00
C ILE A 54 -13.77 -6.20 -12.76
N TRP A 55 -12.54 -5.67 -12.64
CA TRP A 55 -12.30 -4.24 -12.39
C TRP A 55 -12.38 -3.35 -13.65
N ILE A 56 -12.32 -3.91 -14.86
CA ILE A 56 -12.40 -3.17 -16.13
C ILE A 56 -13.58 -2.17 -16.22
N PRO A 57 -14.83 -2.50 -15.82
CA PRO A 57 -15.94 -1.53 -15.86
C PRO A 57 -15.67 -0.28 -15.02
N VAL A 58 -15.01 -0.42 -13.86
CA VAL A 58 -14.69 0.72 -12.97
C VAL A 58 -13.80 1.73 -13.68
N LEU A 59 -12.80 1.26 -14.43
CA LEU A 59 -11.89 2.10 -15.23
C LEU A 59 -12.62 2.89 -16.33
N ARG A 60 -13.71 2.34 -16.88
CA ARG A 60 -14.49 3.03 -17.92
C ARG A 60 -15.40 4.12 -17.36
N LEU A 61 -15.78 4.00 -16.09
CA LEU A 61 -16.70 4.93 -15.43
C LEU A 61 -16.06 6.26 -15.06
N THR A 62 -14.72 6.33 -14.97
CA THR A 62 -14.01 7.58 -14.61
C THR A 62 -13.91 8.55 -15.78
N GLY A 63 -13.94 8.07 -17.03
CA GLY A 63 -13.83 8.93 -18.22
C GLY A 63 -12.50 9.68 -18.34
N THR A 64 -11.52 9.35 -17.50
CA THR A 64 -10.19 9.95 -17.43
C THR A 64 -9.17 9.13 -18.22
N GLU A 65 -8.08 9.78 -18.63
CA GLU A 65 -6.91 9.10 -19.20
C GLU A 65 -6.38 8.05 -18.21
N LEU A 66 -6.08 6.83 -18.70
CA LEU A 66 -5.65 5.70 -17.87
C LEU A 66 -4.43 6.03 -16.99
N TYR A 67 -3.51 6.82 -17.52
CA TYR A 67 -2.32 7.26 -16.78
C TYR A 67 -2.67 8.13 -15.58
N VAL A 68 -3.61 9.08 -15.76
CA VAL A 68 -4.08 9.96 -14.68
C VAL A 68 -4.78 9.15 -13.61
N TYR A 69 -5.63 8.19 -14.00
CA TYR A 69 -6.28 7.29 -13.05
C TYR A 69 -5.28 6.48 -12.20
N ILE A 70 -4.27 5.89 -12.83
CA ILE A 70 -3.25 5.12 -12.10
C ILE A 70 -2.49 6.03 -11.12
N GLN A 71 -2.18 7.26 -11.53
CA GLN A 71 -1.48 8.22 -10.70
C GLN A 71 -2.36 8.73 -9.53
N GLU A 72 -3.65 8.93 -9.75
CA GLU A 72 -4.64 9.28 -8.72
C GLU A 72 -4.71 8.19 -7.65
N VAL A 73 -4.95 6.93 -8.05
CA VAL A 73 -5.01 5.79 -7.12
C VAL A 73 -3.70 5.64 -6.35
N SER A 74 -2.55 5.75 -7.02
CA SER A 74 -1.24 5.67 -6.39
C SER A 74 -1.02 6.81 -5.39
N SER A 75 -1.54 8.00 -5.68
CA SER A 75 -1.45 9.17 -4.79
C SER A 75 -2.27 9.04 -3.51
N PHE A 76 -3.21 8.09 -3.43
CA PHE A 76 -3.95 7.81 -2.20
C PHE A 76 -3.30 6.73 -1.34
N LEU A 77 -2.63 5.75 -1.96
CA LEU A 77 -2.09 4.57 -1.28
C LEU A 77 -0.59 4.68 -0.94
N GLN A 78 0.20 5.24 -1.84
CA GLN A 78 1.65 5.29 -1.73
C GLN A 78 2.18 6.25 -0.64
N PRO A 79 1.59 7.46 -0.41
CA PRO A 79 2.17 8.42 0.53
C PRO A 79 2.19 7.96 2.00
N PRO A 80 1.14 7.33 2.56
CA PRO A 80 1.20 6.78 3.92
C PRO A 80 2.34 5.77 4.11
N ILE A 81 2.50 4.87 3.14
CA ILE A 81 3.54 3.82 3.16
C ILE A 81 4.93 4.47 3.10
N CYS A 82 5.13 5.41 2.17
CA CYS A 82 6.40 6.14 2.05
C CYS A 82 6.72 6.92 3.34
N CYS A 83 5.75 7.60 3.94
CA CYS A 83 5.94 8.35 5.18
C CYS A 83 6.43 7.46 6.32
N MET A 84 5.76 6.32 6.52
CA MET A 84 6.10 5.39 7.59
C MET A 84 7.44 4.69 7.34
N PHE A 85 7.78 4.40 6.08
CA PHE A 85 9.09 3.89 5.72
C PHE A 85 10.21 4.90 6.02
N LEU A 86 10.02 6.18 5.66
CA LEU A 86 10.98 7.23 5.97
C LEU A 86 11.12 7.43 7.48
N LEU A 87 10.02 7.47 8.23
CA LEU A 87 10.06 7.55 9.69
C LEU A 87 10.77 6.35 10.33
N ALA A 88 10.56 5.14 9.80
CA ALA A 88 11.21 3.94 10.30
C ALA A 88 12.74 3.96 10.11
N ILE A 89 13.22 4.57 9.02
CA ILE A 89 14.67 4.69 8.73
C ILE A 89 15.31 5.82 9.54
N PHE A 90 14.70 7.01 9.51
CA PHE A 90 15.31 8.21 10.10
C PHE A 90 15.08 8.33 11.61
N TRP A 91 14.04 7.68 12.16
CA TRP A 91 13.69 7.80 13.57
C TRP A 91 13.71 6.45 14.31
N PRO A 92 14.79 6.12 15.04
CA PRO A 92 14.94 4.84 15.73
C PRO A 92 13.96 4.64 16.90
N ARG A 93 13.16 5.65 17.23
CA ARG A 93 12.14 5.60 18.28
C ARG A 93 10.78 5.15 17.77
N LEU A 94 10.56 5.07 16.44
CA LEU A 94 9.29 4.63 15.87
C LEU A 94 8.91 3.26 16.43
N ASN A 95 7.74 3.17 17.05
CA ASN A 95 7.25 1.93 17.64
C ASN A 95 6.21 1.25 16.73
N GLU A 96 5.97 -0.05 16.99
CA GLU A 96 5.04 -0.85 16.20
C GLU A 96 3.62 -0.26 16.19
N GLN A 97 3.14 0.22 17.35
CA GLN A 97 1.82 0.83 17.46
C GLN A 97 1.72 2.13 16.67
N GLY A 98 2.73 2.99 16.71
CA GLY A 98 2.76 4.25 15.96
C GLY A 98 2.84 4.02 14.46
N ALA A 99 3.63 3.04 14.02
CA ALA A 99 3.67 2.63 12.62
C ALA A 99 2.32 2.07 12.16
N PHE A 100 1.70 1.18 12.95
CA PHE A 100 0.42 0.58 12.63
C PHE A 100 -0.71 1.60 12.57
N TRP A 101 -0.93 2.39 13.62
CA TRP A 101 -2.00 3.38 13.68
C TRP A 101 -1.76 4.54 12.70
N GLY A 102 -0.51 4.92 12.46
CA GLY A 102 -0.14 5.89 11.42
C GLY A 102 -0.54 5.40 10.03
N LEU A 103 -0.14 4.18 9.66
CA LEU A 103 -0.53 3.56 8.38
C LEU A 103 -2.04 3.43 8.24
N VAL A 104 -2.72 2.90 9.26
CA VAL A 104 -4.18 2.69 9.23
C VAL A 104 -4.90 4.02 9.03
N PHE A 105 -4.54 5.06 9.80
CA PHE A 105 -5.18 6.37 9.67
C PHE A 105 -4.91 7.00 8.30
N GLY A 106 -3.65 6.98 7.84
CA GLY A 106 -3.28 7.50 6.52
C GLY A 106 -4.01 6.80 5.38
N MET A 107 -4.12 5.47 5.46
CA MET A 107 -4.83 4.64 4.50
C MET A 107 -6.34 4.92 4.51
N LEU A 108 -6.95 5.08 5.69
CA LEU A 108 -8.38 5.41 5.80
C LEU A 108 -8.69 6.79 5.20
N VAL A 109 -7.84 7.79 5.42
CA VAL A 109 -8.00 9.12 4.82
C VAL A 109 -7.86 9.05 3.30
N GLY A 110 -6.87 8.30 2.79
CA GLY A 110 -6.71 8.04 1.36
C GLY A 110 -7.92 7.34 0.74
N LEU A 111 -8.43 6.30 1.41
CA LEU A 111 -9.60 5.54 0.96
C LEU A 111 -10.88 6.39 0.98
N ALA A 112 -11.09 7.22 2.01
CA ALA A 112 -12.22 8.14 2.07
C ALA A 112 -12.23 9.11 0.88
N ARG A 113 -11.06 9.59 0.45
CA ARG A 113 -10.93 10.44 -0.73
C ARG A 113 -11.23 9.69 -2.02
N PHE A 114 -10.73 8.46 -2.17
CA PHE A 114 -11.01 7.59 -3.31
C PHE A 114 -12.53 7.30 -3.44
N VAL A 115 -13.18 6.94 -2.34
CA VAL A 115 -14.64 6.71 -2.33
C VAL A 115 -15.42 7.98 -2.64
N GLY A 116 -14.98 9.13 -2.12
CA GLY A 116 -15.59 10.43 -2.43
C GLY A 116 -15.49 10.78 -3.92
N GLU A 117 -14.35 10.54 -4.53
CA GLU A 117 -14.12 10.78 -5.96
C GLU A 117 -14.98 9.88 -6.85
N TYR A 118 -15.15 8.63 -6.45
CA TYR A 118 -15.99 7.68 -7.17
C TYR A 118 -17.50 7.93 -6.98
N SER A 119 -17.90 8.42 -5.80
CA SER A 119 -19.31 8.71 -5.48
C SER A 119 -19.78 10.02 -6.10
N PHE A 120 -18.93 11.06 -6.11
CA PHE A 120 -19.25 12.38 -6.66
C PHE A 120 -18.62 12.54 -8.04
N LYS A 121 -19.25 11.93 -9.04
CA LYS A 121 -18.78 11.97 -10.44
C LYS A 121 -18.71 13.39 -10.98
N ALA A 122 -17.73 13.64 -11.86
CA ALA A 122 -17.70 14.86 -12.63
C ALA A 122 -18.98 14.95 -13.49
N PRO A 123 -19.75 16.05 -13.42
CA PRO A 123 -20.88 16.24 -14.29
C PRO A 123 -20.41 16.33 -15.75
N VAL A 124 -21.27 15.92 -16.67
CA VAL A 124 -21.05 16.11 -18.12
C VAL A 124 -21.02 17.61 -18.41
N CYS A 125 -20.24 18.03 -19.41
CA CYS A 125 -20.12 19.42 -19.83
C CYS A 125 -21.49 20.09 -19.97
N GLY A 126 -21.77 21.10 -19.12
CA GLY A 126 -23.00 21.90 -19.17
C GLY A 126 -23.95 21.77 -17.98
N GLU A 127 -23.71 20.86 -17.03
CA GLU A 127 -24.54 20.74 -15.80
C GLU A 127 -23.91 21.40 -14.56
N GLU A 128 -24.75 21.77 -13.59
CA GLU A 128 -24.31 22.32 -12.32
C GLU A 128 -23.48 21.31 -11.51
N ASP A 129 -22.31 21.74 -11.09
CA ASP A 129 -21.34 20.89 -10.41
C ASP A 129 -21.68 20.76 -8.91
N THR A 130 -22.35 19.67 -8.56
CA THR A 130 -22.75 19.34 -7.18
C THR A 130 -21.62 18.77 -6.31
N ARG A 131 -20.38 18.68 -6.85
CA ARG A 131 -19.22 18.17 -6.11
C ARG A 131 -18.84 19.13 -4.96
N PRO A 132 -18.61 18.63 -3.74
CA PRO A 132 -18.13 19.47 -2.65
C PRO A 132 -16.78 20.11 -3.02
N GLY A 133 -16.58 21.38 -2.66
CA GLY A 133 -15.43 22.18 -3.10
C GLY A 133 -14.05 21.60 -2.74
N ILE A 134 -13.99 20.69 -1.77
CA ILE A 134 -12.79 19.93 -1.38
C ILE A 134 -12.39 18.90 -2.45
N ILE A 135 -13.34 18.35 -3.20
CA ILE A 135 -13.08 17.41 -4.30
C ILE A 135 -12.82 18.16 -5.61
N LYS A 136 -13.54 19.27 -5.84
CA LYS A 136 -13.44 20.07 -7.06
C LYS A 136 -12.15 20.90 -7.16
N ASN A 137 -11.73 21.54 -6.07
CA ASN A 137 -10.63 22.51 -6.11
C ASN A 137 -9.28 21.95 -5.64
N PHE A 138 -9.28 20.76 -5.02
CA PHE A 138 -8.06 20.18 -4.45
C PHE A 138 -7.54 19.04 -5.33
N HIS A 139 -6.50 19.34 -6.11
CA HIS A 139 -5.83 18.37 -6.97
C HIS A 139 -5.27 17.21 -6.13
N TYR A 140 -5.34 15.99 -6.66
CA TYR A 140 -4.94 14.76 -5.95
C TYR A 140 -3.50 14.80 -5.43
N LEU A 141 -2.61 15.55 -6.10
CA LEU A 141 -1.21 15.70 -5.70
C LEU A 141 -1.06 16.54 -4.41
N TYR A 142 -1.82 17.62 -4.26
CA TYR A 142 -1.80 18.41 -3.01
C TYR A 142 -2.40 17.62 -1.85
N PHE A 143 -3.46 16.85 -2.12
CA PHE A 143 -4.05 15.95 -1.13
C PHE A 143 -3.05 14.89 -0.65
N SER A 144 -2.27 14.31 -1.56
CA SER A 144 -1.19 13.34 -1.24
C SER A 144 -0.16 13.91 -0.26
N ILE A 145 0.25 15.17 -0.45
CA ILE A 145 1.16 15.85 0.49
C ILE A 145 0.50 16.02 1.86
N CYS A 146 -0.76 16.41 1.91
CA CYS A 146 -1.50 16.51 3.17
C CYS A 146 -1.60 15.16 3.89
N VAL A 147 -1.93 14.08 3.17
CA VAL A 147 -2.01 12.72 3.72
C VAL A 147 -0.65 12.26 4.24
N PHE A 148 0.44 12.54 3.52
CA PHE A 148 1.79 12.23 3.97
C PHE A 148 2.10 12.91 5.32
N VAL A 149 1.83 14.22 5.44
CA VAL A 149 2.09 14.98 6.66
C VAL A 149 1.22 14.47 7.81
N VAL A 150 -0.08 14.28 7.58
CA VAL A 150 -1.02 13.81 8.60
C VAL A 150 -0.64 12.40 9.08
N THR A 151 -0.27 11.50 8.17
CA THR A 151 0.20 10.15 8.51
C THR A 151 1.43 10.23 9.41
N GLY A 152 2.40 11.08 9.05
CA GLY A 152 3.61 11.28 9.85
C GLY A 152 3.32 11.87 11.23
N MET A 153 2.41 12.84 11.32
CA MET A 153 1.98 13.43 12.59
C MET A 153 1.31 12.38 13.48
N VAL A 154 0.36 11.61 12.96
CA VAL A 154 -0.33 10.56 13.73
C VAL A 154 0.67 9.51 14.21
N GLY A 155 1.52 9.00 13.31
CA GLY A 155 2.53 8.01 13.68
C GLY A 155 3.51 8.53 14.74
N THR A 156 3.90 9.81 14.65
CA THR A 156 4.76 10.47 15.64
C THR A 156 4.07 10.62 16.99
N ILE A 157 2.83 11.13 17.01
CA ILE A 157 2.06 11.35 18.24
C ILE A 157 1.81 10.02 18.96
N VAL A 158 1.36 8.99 18.23
CA VAL A 158 1.13 7.65 18.81
C VAL A 158 2.44 7.03 19.29
N THR A 159 3.54 7.25 18.57
CA THR A 159 4.86 6.80 19.00
C THR A 159 5.28 7.44 20.31
N MET A 160 5.03 8.74 20.49
CA MET A 160 5.36 9.45 21.72
C MET A 160 4.44 9.10 22.89
N ALA A 161 3.16 8.83 22.62
CA ALA A 161 2.18 8.43 23.63
C ALA A 161 2.35 6.98 24.10
N THR A 162 2.99 6.13 23.31
CA THR A 162 3.17 4.71 23.60
C THR A 162 4.58 4.41 24.13
N LYS A 163 4.74 3.31 24.87
CA LYS A 163 6.03 2.89 25.44
C LYS A 163 7.09 2.75 24.33
N PRO A 164 8.34 3.18 24.59
CA PRO A 164 9.42 3.02 23.63
C PRO A 164 9.73 1.53 23.40
N ILE A 165 10.17 1.18 22.18
CA ILE A 165 10.68 -0.16 21.87
C ILE A 165 11.87 -0.47 22.80
N ASP A 166 11.86 -1.66 23.41
CA ASP A 166 12.99 -2.15 24.19
C ASP A 166 14.22 -2.29 23.28
N ARG A 167 15.34 -1.67 23.69
CA ARG A 167 16.64 -1.77 22.99
C ARG A 167 17.08 -3.22 22.79
N ARG A 168 16.63 -4.16 23.63
CA ARG A 168 16.93 -5.60 23.50
C ARG A 168 16.34 -6.21 22.23
N CYS A 169 15.14 -5.79 21.83
CA CYS A 169 14.49 -6.22 20.57
C CYS A 169 15.19 -5.64 19.34
N MET A 170 15.62 -4.37 19.38
CA MET A 170 16.43 -3.77 18.31
C MET A 170 17.76 -4.52 18.11
N ARG A 171 18.44 -4.88 19.21
CA ARG A 171 19.71 -5.60 19.16
C ARG A 171 19.54 -7.03 18.63
N MET A 172 18.47 -7.73 19.00
CA MET A 172 18.17 -9.07 18.44
C MET A 172 17.88 -9.01 16.93
N GLY A 173 17.07 -8.04 16.47
CA GLY A 173 16.79 -7.88 15.04
C GLY A 173 18.03 -7.54 14.21
N MET A 174 18.92 -6.68 14.72
CA MET A 174 20.21 -6.40 14.08
C MET A 174 21.13 -7.62 14.09
N CYS A 175 21.26 -8.33 15.22
CA CYS A 175 22.06 -9.57 15.29
C CYS A 175 21.55 -10.64 14.33
N GLN A 176 20.23 -10.79 14.20
CA GLN A 176 19.62 -11.76 13.31
C GLN A 176 19.83 -11.37 11.84
N LYS A 177 19.68 -10.09 11.48
CA LYS A 177 20.05 -9.60 10.14
C LYS A 177 21.53 -9.80 9.82
N ILE A 178 22.43 -9.54 10.76
CA ILE A 178 23.88 -9.77 10.58
C ILE A 178 24.15 -11.27 10.39
N GLN A 179 23.56 -12.15 11.21
CA GLN A 179 23.73 -13.59 11.06
C GLN A 179 23.20 -14.14 9.74
N THR A 180 22.06 -13.64 9.25
CA THR A 180 21.50 -14.06 7.94
C THR A 180 22.38 -13.60 6.78
N VAL A 181 22.91 -12.37 6.83
CA VAL A 181 23.85 -11.87 5.82
C VAL A 181 25.17 -12.64 5.84
N THR A 182 25.67 -12.99 7.03
CA THR A 182 26.94 -13.72 7.17
C THR A 182 26.79 -15.19 6.69
N ARG A 183 25.61 -15.81 6.88
CA ARG A 183 25.31 -17.17 6.37
C ARG A 183 25.04 -17.24 4.87
N GLY A 184 24.71 -16.14 4.21
CA GLY A 184 24.54 -16.10 2.75
C GLY A 184 25.86 -15.93 1.97
N LEU A 185 26.98 -15.76 2.68
CA LEU A 185 28.32 -15.52 2.12
C LEU A 185 29.30 -16.71 2.33
N THR A 186 28.81 -17.84 2.84
CA THR A 186 29.53 -19.12 2.99
C THR A 186 28.77 -20.23 2.27
#